data_AF-A0A9E0LV06-F1
#
_entry.id   AF-A0A9E0LV06-F1
#
_cell.length_a   1.000
_cell.length_b   1.000
_cell.length_c   1.000
_cell.angle_alpha   90.00
_cell.angle_beta   90.00
_cell.angle_gamma   90.00
#
_symmetry.space_group_name_H-M   'P 1'
#
loop_
_entity.id
_entity.type
_entity.pdbx_description
1 polymer ?
#
loop_
_entity_poly.entity_id
_entity_poly.type
_entity_poly.pdbx_seq_one_letter_code
_entity_poly.pdbx_strand_id
1 'polypeptide(L)'
;MRVALALALALALALAIALAAPASAVKRRAFVTSVAGNGNLTSWSDSGGLSGLAAGDLICKNRALLGGLPNFSGFRAWLSTASTDAFCHVQGQTGRKGTGCVGTPVPAGPWYRYDGVGRFSGTVDELTDPLHPEIYQPIHFDELGNELSQDSGNYWTGTGQDGTASDWTCAGWVVGTNGATGKTGTPERSVYWWTSDLTNDCDRLRRLLCVESGTSEVTPVPWVPAALVFSTSALGSGNLGAWPEAGAATGLAAGDAICRNLAAAAHLPSPEAFVAWLSTDPVAASSRLTLEDTPLRRVDGFRLANSKADLLTSGSANTLHVDEQGQYLAQLNWHWSGSFGGGSSSGINCDGWTSSDPGDDGDYGVSDFAYGAEWSAFWSTPCSQSLRLLCFSNREVLFWDGFDLSENTERWSAVTP
;
A
#
# COMPACT_ATOMS: atom_id res chain seq x y z
N MET A 1 -22.95 -2.85 81.12
CA MET A 1 -22.81 -3.33 79.73
C MET A 1 -21.98 -2.29 78.96
N ARG A 2 -20.71 -2.60 78.65
CA ARG A 2 -19.77 -1.93 77.68
C ARG A 2 -19.40 -0.46 77.96
N VAL A 3 -18.25 -0.11 78.54
CA VAL A 3 -16.85 -0.03 78.01
C VAL A 3 -16.63 1.04 76.91
N ALA A 4 -16.12 2.21 77.35
CA ALA A 4 -15.02 3.07 76.87
C ALA A 4 -14.71 3.40 75.38
N LEU A 5 -14.58 4.72 75.14
CA LEU A 5 -13.45 5.49 74.56
C LEU A 5 -13.07 5.42 73.04
N ALA A 6 -13.23 6.58 72.39
CA ALA A 6 -12.39 7.29 71.40
C ALA A 6 -11.71 6.55 70.22
N LEU A 7 -12.02 6.99 68.98
CA LEU A 7 -11.01 7.18 67.92
C LEU A 7 -11.53 8.10 66.78
N ALA A 8 -10.71 9.07 66.39
CA ALA A 8 -10.90 9.98 65.27
C ALA A 8 -10.63 9.32 63.92
N LEU A 9 -11.22 9.80 62.81
CA LEU A 9 -10.47 10.16 61.59
C LEU A 9 -11.33 10.82 60.50
N ALA A 10 -10.78 11.92 59.98
CA ALA A 10 -11.01 12.64 58.75
C ALA A 10 -11.86 11.94 57.64
N LEU A 11 -12.97 12.58 57.27
CA LEU A 11 -13.60 12.40 55.96
C LEU A 11 -12.84 13.26 54.95
N ALA A 12 -11.73 12.73 54.42
CA ALA A 12 -11.01 13.35 53.32
C ALA A 12 -11.85 13.23 52.04
N LEU A 13 -12.34 14.36 51.56
CA LEU A 13 -12.93 14.51 50.23
C LEU A 13 -11.80 14.32 49.21
N ALA A 14 -11.55 13.07 48.81
CA ALA A 14 -10.68 12.76 47.69
C ALA A 14 -11.44 13.13 46.40
N LEU A 15 -11.35 14.40 46.01
CA LEU A 15 -11.63 14.83 44.65
C LEU A 15 -10.54 14.19 43.78
N ALA A 16 -10.83 12.99 43.26
CA ALA A 16 -10.04 12.41 42.19
C ALA A 16 -10.23 13.33 40.98
N ILE A 17 -9.32 14.29 40.82
CA ILE A 17 -9.02 14.87 39.52
C ILE A 17 -8.46 13.68 38.74
N ALA A 18 -9.35 12.98 38.04
CA ALA A 18 -8.95 12.22 36.88
C ALA A 18 -8.36 13.26 35.94
N LEU A 19 -7.03 13.42 36.01
CA LEU A 19 -6.26 13.84 34.86
C LEU A 19 -6.78 12.94 33.74
N ALA A 20 -7.56 13.51 32.83
CA ALA A 20 -7.85 12.84 31.58
C ALA A 20 -6.48 12.47 31.04
N ALA A 21 -6.13 11.18 31.10
CA ALA A 21 -5.05 10.69 30.29
C ALA A 21 -5.33 11.24 28.89
N PRO A 22 -4.34 11.83 28.18
CA PRO A 22 -4.57 12.27 26.82
C PRO A 22 -5.25 11.10 26.14
N ALA A 23 -6.43 11.35 25.55
CA ALA A 23 -7.19 10.30 24.87
C ALA A 23 -6.18 9.56 24.01
N SER A 24 -5.89 8.30 24.35
CA SER A 24 -4.83 7.53 23.69
C SER A 24 -5.04 7.74 22.21
N ALA A 25 -4.04 8.27 21.52
CA ALA A 25 -4.18 8.65 20.14
C ALA A 25 -4.67 7.39 19.37
N VAL A 26 -5.85 7.51 18.77
CA VAL A 26 -6.60 6.34 18.30
C VAL A 26 -6.19 6.08 16.87
N LYS A 27 -5.47 4.99 16.63
CA LYS A 27 -5.16 4.54 15.27
C LYS A 27 -6.37 3.86 14.64
N ARG A 28 -6.85 4.39 13.51
CA ARG A 28 -7.92 3.77 12.73
C ARG A 28 -7.39 2.59 11.96
N ARG A 29 -8.16 1.51 11.90
CA ARG A 29 -7.70 0.25 11.33
C ARG A 29 -8.42 -0.11 10.03
N ALA A 30 -7.76 -0.90 9.22
CA ALA A 30 -8.29 -1.56 8.06
C ALA A 30 -7.92 -3.05 8.10
N PHE A 31 -8.77 -3.89 7.53
CA PHE A 31 -8.52 -5.32 7.33
C PHE A 31 -9.41 -5.85 6.20
N VAL A 32 -9.07 -7.00 5.65
CA VAL A 32 -9.93 -7.72 4.71
C VAL A 32 -10.55 -8.91 5.42
N THR A 33 -11.87 -9.09 5.36
CA THR A 33 -12.59 -10.08 6.20
C THR A 33 -12.02 -11.49 6.08
N SER A 34 -11.89 -12.22 7.20
CA SER A 34 -11.42 -13.62 7.19
C SER A 34 -12.39 -14.59 6.50
N VAL A 35 -13.64 -14.15 6.30
CA VAL A 35 -14.69 -14.88 5.58
C VAL A 35 -14.95 -14.28 4.21
N ALA A 36 -15.45 -15.10 3.29
CA ALA A 36 -15.83 -14.70 1.95
C ALA A 36 -17.28 -15.11 1.65
N GLY A 37 -17.93 -14.40 0.74
CA GLY A 37 -19.28 -14.68 0.31
C GLY A 37 -19.57 -14.06 -1.07
N ASN A 38 -20.74 -14.37 -1.61
CA ASN A 38 -21.16 -13.89 -2.92
C ASN A 38 -21.55 -12.39 -2.88
N GLY A 39 -21.86 -11.81 -4.04
CA GLY A 39 -22.24 -10.40 -4.18
C GLY A 39 -23.59 -10.00 -3.57
N ASN A 40 -24.42 -10.96 -3.13
CA ASN A 40 -25.61 -10.68 -2.34
C ASN A 40 -25.24 -10.69 -0.85
N LEU A 41 -24.95 -9.51 -0.30
CA LEU A 41 -24.45 -9.41 1.08
C LEU A 41 -25.49 -9.83 2.12
N THR A 42 -26.79 -9.84 1.79
CA THR A 42 -27.84 -10.37 2.67
C THR A 42 -27.70 -11.87 2.92
N SER A 43 -27.07 -12.63 2.03
CA SER A 43 -26.88 -14.07 2.23
C SER A 43 -25.72 -14.41 3.16
N TRP A 44 -24.92 -13.43 3.58
CA TRP A 44 -23.82 -13.65 4.51
C TRP A 44 -24.37 -13.81 5.93
N SER A 45 -23.81 -14.76 6.71
CA SER A 45 -24.23 -15.01 8.09
C SER A 45 -24.13 -13.77 8.97
N ASP A 46 -23.11 -12.96 8.73
CA ASP A 46 -22.75 -11.82 9.58
C ASP A 46 -23.50 -10.54 9.15
N SER A 47 -24.40 -10.62 8.17
CA SER A 47 -25.19 -9.49 7.64
C SER A 47 -26.37 -9.08 8.52
N GLY A 48 -26.77 -9.93 9.47
CA GLY A 48 -27.95 -9.70 10.31
C GLY A 48 -29.26 -9.52 9.52
N GLY A 49 -29.32 -10.02 8.28
CA GLY A 49 -30.46 -9.86 7.37
C GLY A 49 -30.58 -8.48 6.72
N LEU A 50 -29.59 -7.60 6.90
CA LEU A 50 -29.51 -6.32 6.18
C LEU A 50 -29.16 -6.56 4.70
N SER A 51 -29.26 -5.51 3.88
CA SER A 51 -28.91 -5.55 2.45
C SER A 51 -28.02 -4.38 2.05
N GLY A 52 -27.37 -4.51 0.89
CA GLY A 52 -26.54 -3.46 0.31
C GLY A 52 -25.38 -3.02 1.21
N LEU A 53 -25.10 -1.72 1.21
CA LEU A 53 -24.04 -1.14 2.04
C LEU A 53 -24.24 -1.39 3.55
N ALA A 54 -25.49 -1.41 4.02
CA ALA A 54 -25.79 -1.67 5.43
C ALA A 54 -25.42 -3.11 5.85
N ALA A 55 -25.59 -4.09 4.95
CA ALA A 55 -25.10 -5.45 5.17
C ALA A 55 -23.57 -5.49 5.24
N GLY A 56 -22.89 -4.85 4.28
CA GLY A 56 -21.43 -4.77 4.25
C GLY A 56 -20.86 -4.17 5.54
N ASP A 57 -21.44 -3.05 6.00
CA ASP A 57 -21.04 -2.41 7.25
C ASP A 57 -21.26 -3.32 8.46
N LEU A 58 -22.38 -4.05 8.54
CA LEU A 58 -22.61 -4.95 9.67
C LEU A 58 -21.66 -6.15 9.67
N ILE A 59 -21.37 -6.71 8.49
CA ILE A 59 -20.36 -7.75 8.33
C ILE A 59 -19.02 -7.23 8.87
N CYS A 60 -18.57 -6.06 8.42
CA CYS A 60 -17.32 -5.46 8.89
C CYS A 60 -17.28 -5.23 10.41
N LYS A 61 -18.37 -4.73 11.00
CA LYS A 61 -18.47 -4.53 12.46
C LYS A 61 -18.40 -5.84 13.23
N ASN A 62 -19.08 -6.88 12.74
CA ASN A 62 -19.08 -8.21 13.37
C ASN A 62 -17.71 -8.87 13.26
N ARG A 63 -17.03 -8.75 12.12
CA ARG A 63 -15.65 -9.24 11.95
C ARG A 63 -14.69 -8.49 12.88
N ALA A 64 -14.74 -7.16 12.90
CA ALA A 64 -13.92 -6.36 13.79
C ALA A 64 -14.13 -6.73 15.27
N LEU A 65 -15.38 -6.98 15.68
CA LEU A 65 -15.69 -7.46 17.03
C LEU A 65 -15.07 -8.84 17.31
N LEU A 66 -15.14 -9.77 16.36
CA LEU A 66 -14.55 -11.10 16.48
C LEU A 66 -13.02 -11.05 16.60
N GLY A 67 -12.37 -10.16 15.85
CA GLY A 67 -10.93 -9.90 15.94
C GLY A 67 -10.50 -9.11 17.18
N GLY A 68 -11.43 -8.70 18.04
CA GLY A 68 -11.14 -7.88 19.22
C GLY A 68 -10.59 -6.50 18.87
N LEU A 69 -10.93 -5.96 17.69
CA LEU A 69 -10.46 -4.66 17.26
C LEU A 69 -11.16 -3.54 18.05
N PRO A 70 -10.43 -2.47 18.44
CA PRO A 70 -11.04 -1.32 19.10
C PRO A 70 -12.04 -0.63 18.17
N ASN A 71 -13.04 0.04 18.76
CA ASN A 71 -14.08 0.78 18.03
C ASN A 71 -14.74 -0.03 16.90
N PHE A 72 -14.92 -1.34 17.06
CA PHE A 72 -15.51 -2.23 16.04
C PHE A 72 -16.81 -1.68 15.41
N SER A 73 -17.60 -0.91 16.16
CA SER A 73 -18.84 -0.27 15.65
C SER A 73 -18.63 0.81 14.58
N GLY A 74 -17.42 1.36 14.45
CA GLY A 74 -17.04 2.41 13.51
C GLY A 74 -16.57 1.90 12.15
N PHE A 75 -16.49 0.57 11.96
CA PHE A 75 -16.08 -0.02 10.69
C PHE A 75 -17.18 0.06 9.64
N ARG A 76 -16.74 0.31 8.41
CA ARG A 76 -17.57 0.36 7.21
C ARG A 76 -16.90 -0.46 6.12
N ALA A 77 -17.69 -1.05 5.23
CA ALA A 77 -17.15 -1.75 4.07
C ALA A 77 -16.73 -0.74 3.00
N TRP A 78 -15.56 -0.92 2.39
CA TRP A 78 -15.14 -0.16 1.22
C TRP A 78 -15.91 -0.64 -0.02
N LEU A 79 -17.15 -0.16 -0.15
CA LEU A 79 -18.07 -0.55 -1.20
C LEU A 79 -18.75 0.67 -1.81
N SER A 80 -18.88 0.66 -3.13
CA SER A 80 -19.72 1.63 -3.84
C SER A 80 -21.01 1.00 -4.35
N THR A 81 -22.01 1.84 -4.63
CA THR A 81 -23.25 1.49 -5.32
C THR A 81 -23.52 2.49 -6.44
N ALA A 82 -24.55 2.27 -7.25
CA ALA A 82 -24.95 3.21 -8.30
C ALA A 82 -25.33 4.61 -7.78
N SER A 83 -25.58 4.80 -6.47
CA SER A 83 -25.94 6.10 -5.90
C SER A 83 -24.95 6.62 -4.86
N THR A 84 -24.02 5.79 -4.38
CA THR A 84 -23.11 6.14 -3.30
C THR A 84 -21.71 5.64 -3.58
N ASP A 85 -20.74 6.55 -3.64
CA ASP A 85 -19.31 6.25 -3.79
C ASP A 85 -18.73 5.76 -2.47
N ALA A 86 -17.78 4.82 -2.52
CA ALA A 86 -17.06 4.35 -1.33
C ALA A 86 -16.40 5.50 -0.59
N PHE A 87 -15.86 6.49 -1.32
CA PHE A 87 -15.31 7.73 -0.77
C PHE A 87 -16.29 8.42 0.19
N CYS A 88 -17.56 8.58 -0.20
CA CYS A 88 -18.59 9.17 0.64
C CYS A 88 -19.02 8.22 1.76
N HIS A 89 -19.20 6.94 1.42
CA HIS A 89 -19.73 5.92 2.33
C HIS A 89 -18.86 5.76 3.59
N VAL A 90 -17.53 5.65 3.43
CA VAL A 90 -16.62 5.43 4.57
C VAL A 90 -16.54 6.63 5.52
N GLN A 91 -16.95 7.81 5.05
CA GLN A 91 -17.11 9.02 5.86
C GLN A 91 -18.50 9.13 6.51
N GLY A 92 -19.36 8.12 6.33
CA GLY A 92 -20.73 8.12 6.83
C GLY A 92 -21.70 8.98 6.03
N GLN A 93 -21.34 9.33 4.80
CA GLN A 93 -22.16 10.11 3.88
C GLN A 93 -22.76 9.20 2.78
N THR A 94 -23.68 9.76 2.00
CA THR A 94 -24.20 9.15 0.77
C THR A 94 -23.86 10.01 -0.45
N GLY A 95 -24.22 9.58 -1.66
CA GLY A 95 -24.04 10.38 -2.87
C GLY A 95 -22.68 10.16 -3.56
N ARG A 96 -22.34 11.05 -4.50
CA ARG A 96 -21.18 10.90 -5.38
C ARG A 96 -20.11 11.96 -5.09
N LYS A 97 -18.83 11.58 -5.12
CA LYS A 97 -17.66 12.45 -4.93
C LYS A 97 -17.72 13.64 -5.91
N GLY A 98 -18.00 13.36 -7.19
CA GLY A 98 -18.06 14.38 -8.24
C GLY A 98 -19.21 15.39 -8.12
N THR A 99 -20.29 15.06 -7.40
CA THR A 99 -21.41 15.99 -7.15
C THR A 99 -21.44 16.52 -5.71
N GLY A 100 -20.45 16.14 -4.90
CA GLY A 100 -20.45 16.34 -3.45
C GLY A 100 -21.21 15.24 -2.71
N CYS A 101 -20.58 14.73 -1.65
CA CYS A 101 -21.20 13.80 -0.72
C CYS A 101 -22.29 14.48 0.13
N VAL A 102 -23.30 13.72 0.54
CA VAL A 102 -24.46 14.19 1.30
C VAL A 102 -24.40 13.69 2.74
N GLY A 103 -24.49 14.62 3.69
CA GLY A 103 -24.39 14.38 5.13
C GLY A 103 -23.17 15.05 5.76
N THR A 104 -23.00 14.90 7.06
CA THR A 104 -21.82 15.43 7.77
C THR A 104 -20.68 14.42 7.65
N PRO A 105 -19.52 14.78 7.07
CA PRO A 105 -18.40 13.87 6.95
C PRO A 105 -17.82 13.56 8.33
N VAL A 106 -17.57 12.28 8.59
CA VAL A 106 -16.68 11.82 9.64
C VAL A 106 -15.31 11.60 9.01
N PRO A 107 -14.21 12.06 9.64
CA PRO A 107 -12.87 11.80 9.12
C PRO A 107 -12.65 10.30 8.85
N ALA A 108 -11.88 9.97 7.84
CA ALA A 108 -11.63 8.59 7.44
C ALA A 108 -10.13 8.46 7.13
N GLY A 109 -9.47 7.57 7.86
CA GLY A 109 -8.02 7.41 7.84
C GLY A 109 -7.25 8.51 8.59
N PRO A 110 -5.91 8.50 8.52
CA PRO A 110 -5.10 7.43 7.94
C PRO A 110 -5.35 6.07 8.58
N TRP A 111 -5.23 5.02 7.80
CA TRP A 111 -5.53 3.68 8.25
C TRP A 111 -4.25 2.89 8.51
N TYR A 112 -4.29 2.10 9.58
CA TYR A 112 -3.30 1.10 9.93
C TYR A 112 -3.86 -0.29 9.66
N ARG A 113 -2.99 -1.28 9.61
CA ARG A 113 -3.38 -2.70 9.64
C ARG A 113 -4.21 -3.03 10.88
N TYR A 114 -4.80 -4.21 10.88
CA TYR A 114 -5.56 -4.76 12.00
C TYR A 114 -4.79 -4.70 13.35
N ASP A 115 -3.46 -4.79 13.34
CA ASP A 115 -2.59 -4.73 14.52
C ASP A 115 -2.33 -3.30 15.04
N GLY A 116 -2.63 -2.26 14.26
CA GLY A 116 -2.33 -0.85 14.57
C GLY A 116 -0.85 -0.48 14.45
N VAL A 117 -0.01 -1.33 13.87
CA VAL A 117 1.44 -1.13 13.74
C VAL A 117 1.78 -0.57 12.37
N GLY A 118 1.52 -1.30 11.29
CA GLY A 118 1.84 -0.85 9.93
C GLY A 118 0.76 0.07 9.37
N ARG A 119 1.17 1.16 8.71
CA ARG A 119 0.25 2.08 8.03
C ARG A 119 -0.16 1.47 6.70
N PHE A 120 -1.46 1.31 6.47
CA PHE A 120 -2.03 0.88 5.20
C PHE A 120 -2.03 2.06 4.21
N SER A 121 -2.64 3.18 4.58
CA SER A 121 -2.81 4.32 3.69
C SER A 121 -2.95 5.65 4.44
N GLY A 122 -2.94 6.74 3.66
CA GLY A 122 -3.29 8.08 4.08
C GLY A 122 -4.77 8.21 4.49
N THR A 123 -5.21 9.45 4.71
CA THR A 123 -6.63 9.81 4.78
C THR A 123 -7.38 9.34 3.53
N VAL A 124 -8.71 9.34 3.56
CA VAL A 124 -9.51 8.98 2.39
C VAL A 124 -9.23 9.87 1.17
N ASP A 125 -8.89 11.15 1.38
CA ASP A 125 -8.49 12.06 0.31
C ASP A 125 -7.16 11.64 -0.29
N GLU A 126 -6.14 11.43 0.55
CA GLU A 126 -4.80 10.96 0.13
C GLU A 126 -4.85 9.58 -0.53
N LEU A 127 -5.64 8.64 -0.01
CA LEU A 127 -5.83 7.29 -0.56
C LEU A 127 -6.46 7.31 -1.96
N THR A 128 -7.30 8.31 -2.23
CA THR A 128 -8.06 8.42 -3.47
C THR A 128 -7.62 9.60 -4.34
N ASP A 129 -6.41 10.11 -4.10
CA ASP A 129 -5.80 11.12 -4.95
C ASP A 129 -5.53 10.49 -6.34
N PRO A 130 -6.00 11.11 -7.43
CA PRO A 130 -5.87 10.54 -8.77
C PRO A 130 -4.44 10.58 -9.32
N LEU A 131 -3.56 11.41 -8.74
CA LEU A 131 -2.18 11.62 -9.20
C LEU A 131 -1.17 10.94 -8.28
N HIS A 132 -1.41 10.96 -6.96
CA HIS A 132 -0.49 10.50 -5.93
C HIS A 132 -1.20 9.75 -4.79
N PRO A 133 -1.85 8.60 -5.08
CA PRO A 133 -2.59 7.84 -4.07
C PRO A 133 -1.65 7.30 -3.00
N GLU A 134 -1.81 7.72 -1.75
CA GLU A 134 -0.93 7.32 -0.65
C GLU A 134 -1.30 5.95 -0.08
N ILE A 135 -0.79 4.90 -0.73
CA ILE A 135 -0.90 3.50 -0.30
C ILE A 135 0.45 3.02 0.17
N TYR A 136 0.68 3.13 1.47
CA TYR A 136 1.95 2.79 2.08
C TYR A 136 2.23 1.29 2.00
N GLN A 137 1.24 0.45 2.31
CA GLN A 137 1.39 -1.00 2.32
C GLN A 137 0.11 -1.65 1.80
N PRO A 138 0.16 -2.81 1.12
CA PRO A 138 -1.05 -3.53 0.75
C PRO A 138 -1.82 -4.05 1.97
N ILE A 139 -3.15 -4.19 1.83
CA ILE A 139 -4.02 -4.69 2.90
C ILE A 139 -4.09 -6.23 2.88
N HIS A 140 -3.01 -6.85 3.31
CA HIS A 140 -2.76 -8.29 3.18
C HIS A 140 -3.27 -9.17 4.34
N PHE A 141 -3.94 -8.58 5.34
CA PHE A 141 -4.28 -9.28 6.59
C PHE A 141 -5.77 -9.19 6.90
N ASP A 142 -6.27 -10.27 7.51
CA ASP A 142 -7.61 -10.29 8.09
C ASP A 142 -7.66 -9.74 9.52
N GLU A 143 -8.87 -9.65 10.08
CA GLU A 143 -9.09 -9.15 11.44
C GLU A 143 -8.45 -10.02 12.54
N LEU A 144 -8.04 -11.25 12.22
CA LEU A 144 -7.39 -12.20 13.13
C LEU A 144 -5.87 -12.19 12.96
N GLY A 145 -5.36 -11.49 11.95
CA GLY A 145 -3.95 -11.41 11.61
C GLY A 145 -3.44 -12.54 10.74
N ASN A 146 -4.33 -13.27 10.07
CA ASN A 146 -3.90 -14.23 9.06
C ASN A 146 -3.58 -13.50 7.76
N GLU A 147 -2.51 -13.95 7.10
CA GLU A 147 -2.13 -13.53 5.76
C GLU A 147 -3.13 -14.03 4.71
N LEU A 148 -3.37 -13.21 3.69
CA LEU A 148 -4.32 -13.50 2.62
C LEU A 148 -3.58 -13.82 1.33
N SER A 149 -3.69 -15.04 0.83
CA SER A 149 -3.06 -15.39 -0.45
C SER A 149 -3.70 -14.66 -1.64
N GLN A 150 -2.90 -14.39 -2.68
CA GLN A 150 -3.32 -13.83 -3.98
C GLN A 150 -4.69 -14.32 -4.47
N ASP A 151 -4.86 -15.63 -4.59
CA ASP A 151 -6.04 -16.21 -5.24
C ASP A 151 -7.32 -16.16 -4.38
N SER A 152 -7.16 -16.15 -3.06
CA SER A 152 -8.27 -16.25 -2.11
C SER A 152 -8.56 -14.95 -1.36
N GLY A 153 -7.68 -13.96 -1.50
CA GLY A 153 -7.70 -12.71 -0.76
C GLY A 153 -8.55 -11.62 -1.41
N ASN A 154 -8.95 -11.77 -2.68
CA ASN A 154 -9.71 -10.75 -3.40
C ASN A 154 -11.04 -10.41 -2.71
N TYR A 155 -11.38 -9.13 -2.75
CA TYR A 155 -12.55 -8.57 -2.07
C TYR A 155 -13.44 -7.77 -3.02
N TRP A 156 -14.73 -7.71 -2.71
CA TRP A 156 -15.68 -6.87 -3.43
C TRP A 156 -15.43 -5.39 -3.13
N THR A 157 -15.54 -4.54 -4.14
CA THR A 157 -15.40 -3.08 -4.01
C THR A 157 -16.49 -2.34 -4.76
N GLY A 158 -16.72 -2.68 -6.03
CA GLY A 158 -17.55 -1.87 -6.92
C GLY A 158 -16.99 -0.46 -7.15
N THR A 159 -15.69 -0.23 -6.91
CA THR A 159 -15.11 1.10 -6.73
C THR A 159 -13.89 1.31 -7.64
N GLY A 160 -13.80 2.47 -8.29
CA GLY A 160 -12.64 2.92 -9.05
C GLY A 160 -11.49 3.41 -8.15
N GLN A 161 -10.32 3.66 -8.73
CA GLN A 161 -9.11 4.08 -7.99
C GLN A 161 -9.30 5.36 -7.18
N ASP A 162 -10.10 6.30 -7.67
CA ASP A 162 -10.39 7.59 -7.04
C ASP A 162 -11.54 7.53 -6.01
N GLY A 163 -11.97 6.31 -5.63
CA GLY A 163 -13.03 6.07 -4.67
C GLY A 163 -14.45 6.23 -5.22
N THR A 164 -14.62 6.49 -6.51
CA THR A 164 -15.93 6.62 -7.17
C THR A 164 -16.54 5.25 -7.51
N ALA A 165 -17.87 5.15 -7.59
CA ALA A 165 -18.51 3.90 -7.97
C ALA A 165 -18.28 3.56 -9.44
N SER A 166 -17.98 2.28 -9.67
CA SER A 166 -18.08 1.64 -10.96
C SER A 166 -19.51 1.18 -11.27
N ASP A 167 -19.75 0.75 -12.51
CA ASP A 167 -21.04 0.15 -12.91
C ASP A 167 -21.21 -1.30 -12.40
N TRP A 168 -20.15 -1.93 -11.90
CA TRP A 168 -20.14 -3.33 -11.48
C TRP A 168 -20.25 -3.43 -9.95
N THR A 169 -21.48 -3.43 -9.43
CA THR A 169 -21.75 -3.41 -7.97
C THR A 169 -22.64 -4.55 -7.52
N CYS A 170 -22.77 -5.63 -8.31
CA CYS A 170 -23.73 -6.71 -8.02
C CYS A 170 -25.16 -6.18 -7.76
N ALA A 171 -25.57 -5.22 -8.60
CA ALA A 171 -26.81 -4.47 -8.49
C ALA A 171 -27.01 -3.78 -7.11
N GLY A 172 -25.95 -3.16 -6.58
CA GLY A 172 -25.97 -2.59 -5.23
C GLY A 172 -25.89 -3.64 -4.13
N TRP A 173 -25.19 -4.75 -4.41
CA TRP A 173 -24.85 -5.83 -3.48
C TRP A 173 -26.04 -6.64 -2.97
N VAL A 174 -27.05 -6.83 -3.83
CA VAL A 174 -28.25 -7.63 -3.55
C VAL A 174 -28.40 -8.82 -4.50
N VAL A 175 -27.48 -8.97 -5.46
CA VAL A 175 -27.48 -10.07 -6.43
C VAL A 175 -26.22 -10.92 -6.27
N GLY A 176 -26.40 -12.24 -6.20
CA GLY A 176 -25.34 -13.23 -5.97
C GLY A 176 -25.34 -14.34 -7.01
N THR A 177 -25.73 -14.03 -8.26
CA THR A 177 -25.91 -14.99 -9.35
C THR A 177 -24.88 -14.79 -10.45
N ASN A 178 -24.63 -15.84 -11.23
CA ASN A 178 -23.87 -15.75 -12.47
C ASN A 178 -24.50 -14.74 -13.44
N GLY A 179 -23.68 -13.98 -14.19
CA GLY A 179 -24.11 -12.99 -15.18
C GLY A 179 -24.37 -11.58 -14.65
N ALA A 180 -24.56 -11.42 -13.33
CA ALA A 180 -24.39 -10.13 -12.68
C ALA A 180 -22.93 -9.99 -12.26
N THR A 181 -22.38 -8.78 -12.32
CA THR A 181 -20.95 -8.58 -12.06
C THR A 181 -20.66 -7.51 -11.02
N GLY A 182 -19.55 -7.72 -10.30
CA GLY A 182 -18.99 -6.82 -9.29
C GLY A 182 -17.52 -6.52 -9.59
N LYS A 183 -17.08 -5.29 -9.30
CA LYS A 183 -15.66 -4.93 -9.32
C LYS A 183 -14.99 -5.43 -8.04
N THR A 184 -13.76 -5.92 -8.15
CA THR A 184 -12.96 -6.42 -7.03
C THR A 184 -11.68 -5.63 -6.81
N GLY A 185 -11.15 -5.75 -5.60
CA GLY A 185 -9.82 -5.33 -5.21
C GLY A 185 -8.95 -6.52 -4.80
N THR A 186 -7.63 -6.31 -4.77
CA THR A 186 -6.62 -7.37 -4.52
C THR A 186 -5.70 -6.96 -3.37
N PRO A 187 -5.49 -7.83 -2.35
CA PRO A 187 -4.82 -7.45 -1.10
C PRO A 187 -3.30 -7.28 -1.18
N GLU A 188 -2.67 -7.72 -2.27
CA GLU A 188 -1.21 -7.62 -2.49
C GLU A 188 -0.83 -6.47 -3.43
N ARG A 189 -1.85 -5.78 -3.96
CA ARG A 189 -1.69 -4.69 -4.90
C ARG A 189 -1.82 -3.35 -4.20
N SER A 190 -1.22 -2.34 -4.82
CA SER A 190 -1.41 -0.93 -4.49
C SER A 190 -2.00 -0.17 -5.69
N VAL A 191 -1.96 1.16 -5.65
CA VAL A 191 -2.30 2.04 -6.76
C VAL A 191 -3.72 1.87 -7.31
N TYR A 192 -3.90 1.22 -8.45
CA TYR A 192 -5.20 1.04 -9.10
C TYR A 192 -5.85 -0.29 -8.69
N TRP A 193 -5.04 -1.35 -8.60
CA TRP A 193 -5.50 -2.73 -8.47
C TRP A 193 -5.91 -3.11 -7.04
N TRP A 194 -5.57 -2.31 -6.03
CA TRP A 194 -6.08 -2.56 -4.67
C TRP A 194 -7.61 -2.42 -4.61
N THR A 195 -8.22 -1.49 -5.36
CA THR A 195 -9.67 -1.28 -5.35
C THR A 195 -10.36 -1.64 -6.67
N SER A 196 -9.66 -1.55 -7.80
CA SER A 196 -10.27 -1.56 -9.13
C SER A 196 -9.64 -2.60 -10.07
N ASP A 197 -9.47 -3.84 -9.61
CA ASP A 197 -8.81 -4.90 -10.37
C ASP A 197 -9.70 -5.51 -11.48
N LEU A 198 -10.21 -6.71 -11.25
CA LEU A 198 -11.05 -7.41 -12.20
C LEU A 198 -12.53 -7.17 -11.92
N THR A 199 -13.33 -7.61 -12.88
CA THR A 199 -14.77 -7.77 -12.73
C THR A 199 -15.06 -9.26 -12.60
N ASN A 200 -15.82 -9.65 -11.58
CA ASN A 200 -16.18 -11.05 -11.34
C ASN A 200 -17.69 -11.23 -11.30
N ASP A 201 -18.15 -12.41 -11.70
CA ASP A 201 -19.54 -12.82 -11.50
C ASP A 201 -19.89 -12.78 -10.01
N CYS A 202 -21.07 -12.27 -9.69
CA CYS A 202 -21.50 -12.06 -8.32
C CYS A 202 -21.80 -13.36 -7.56
N ASP A 203 -21.77 -14.52 -8.20
CA ASP A 203 -21.84 -15.83 -7.54
C ASP A 203 -20.50 -16.27 -6.93
N ARG A 204 -19.38 -15.64 -7.31
CA ARG A 204 -18.06 -15.93 -6.76
C ARG A 204 -17.95 -15.49 -5.31
N LEU A 205 -17.23 -16.27 -4.51
CA LEU A 205 -16.94 -15.91 -3.12
C LEU A 205 -15.76 -14.93 -3.08
N ARG A 206 -15.99 -13.74 -2.53
CA ARG A 206 -14.97 -12.72 -2.27
C ARG A 206 -15.11 -12.17 -0.87
N ARG A 207 -14.05 -11.57 -0.35
CA ARG A 207 -14.00 -10.94 0.97
C ARG A 207 -14.55 -9.51 0.91
N LEU A 208 -14.58 -8.81 2.04
CA LEU A 208 -14.80 -7.36 2.09
C LEU A 208 -13.57 -6.66 2.64
N LEU A 209 -13.21 -5.52 2.08
CA LEU A 209 -12.29 -4.59 2.73
C LEU A 209 -13.09 -3.74 3.74
N CYS A 210 -12.66 -3.77 5.00
CA CYS A 210 -13.28 -3.06 6.10
C CYS A 210 -12.34 -1.95 6.58
N VAL A 211 -12.85 -0.72 6.68
CA VAL A 211 -12.10 0.45 7.12
C VAL A 211 -12.82 1.16 8.26
N GLU A 212 -12.07 1.58 9.27
CA GLU A 212 -12.61 2.27 10.44
C GLU A 212 -12.77 3.78 10.18
N SER A 213 -13.96 4.32 10.46
CA SER A 213 -14.20 5.76 10.43
C SER A 213 -13.75 6.45 11.72
N GLY A 214 -13.46 7.74 11.63
CA GLY A 214 -13.03 8.63 12.72
C GLY A 214 -11.64 9.21 12.49
N THR A 215 -11.30 10.26 13.27
CA THR A 215 -9.95 10.82 13.27
C THR A 215 -8.94 9.76 13.69
N SER A 216 -7.86 9.60 12.91
CA SER A 216 -6.75 8.72 13.27
C SER A 216 -5.54 9.51 13.78
N GLU A 217 -4.78 8.87 14.67
CA GLU A 217 -3.40 9.26 14.94
C GLU A 217 -2.51 9.08 13.70
N VAL A 218 -1.57 10.00 13.52
CA VAL A 218 -0.44 9.86 12.59
C VAL A 218 0.81 9.58 13.39
N THR A 219 1.38 8.37 13.26
CA THR A 219 2.69 8.04 13.81
C THR A 219 3.72 8.09 12.69
N PRO A 220 4.83 8.84 12.85
CA PRO A 220 5.93 8.81 11.90
C PRO A 220 6.43 7.38 11.69
N VAL A 221 6.82 7.06 10.46
CA VAL A 221 7.50 5.80 10.17
C VAL A 221 8.88 5.88 10.82
N PRO A 222 9.22 5.02 11.79
CA PRO A 222 10.51 5.09 12.45
C PRO A 222 11.60 4.74 11.42
N TRP A 223 12.62 5.60 11.34
CA TRP A 223 13.80 5.28 10.56
C TRP A 223 14.56 4.13 11.22
N VAL A 224 14.91 3.13 10.41
CA VAL A 224 15.81 2.06 10.80
C VAL A 224 16.85 1.97 9.70
N PRO A 225 18.15 1.82 10.04
CA PRO A 225 19.20 1.65 9.06
C PRO A 225 18.85 0.62 7.98
N ALA A 226 19.01 1.03 6.71
CA ALA A 226 18.63 0.25 5.55
C ALA A 226 19.31 0.75 4.28
N ALA A 227 19.36 -0.11 3.26
CA ALA A 227 19.59 0.30 1.88
C ALA A 227 18.29 0.89 1.28
N LEU A 228 18.41 1.99 0.55
CA LEU A 228 17.28 2.64 -0.10
C LEU A 228 16.97 2.05 -1.47
N VAL A 229 15.69 2.04 -1.79
CA VAL A 229 15.14 1.59 -3.07
C VAL A 229 14.09 2.60 -3.55
N PHE A 230 14.05 2.87 -4.84
CA PHE A 230 12.99 3.67 -5.45
C PHE A 230 12.71 3.22 -6.89
N SER A 231 11.53 3.57 -7.40
CA SER A 231 11.22 3.49 -8.83
C SER A 231 11.48 4.83 -9.49
N THR A 232 12.15 4.89 -10.62
CA THR A 232 12.47 6.19 -11.23
C THR A 232 11.21 6.99 -11.56
N SER A 233 11.20 8.28 -11.25
CA SER A 233 10.18 9.22 -11.76
C SER A 233 10.19 9.29 -13.30
N ALA A 234 11.39 9.16 -13.89
CA ALA A 234 11.63 9.09 -15.32
C ALA A 234 11.19 7.77 -15.98
N LEU A 235 10.85 7.87 -17.26
CA LEU A 235 10.42 6.77 -18.13
C LEU A 235 11.26 6.77 -19.42
N GLY A 236 11.52 5.60 -19.98
CA GLY A 236 12.13 5.52 -21.31
C GLY A 236 12.25 4.10 -21.88
N SER A 237 12.76 4.04 -23.10
CA SER A 237 12.91 2.80 -23.88
C SER A 237 13.96 1.84 -23.30
N GLY A 238 13.99 0.62 -23.81
CA GLY A 238 15.04 -0.38 -23.52
C GLY A 238 16.45 0.08 -23.91
N ASN A 239 16.61 1.06 -24.80
CA ASN A 239 17.88 1.73 -25.05
C ASN A 239 18.13 2.77 -23.95
N LEU A 240 18.74 2.32 -22.85
CA LEU A 240 18.92 3.16 -21.66
C LEU A 240 19.89 4.32 -21.92
N GLY A 241 20.81 4.19 -22.87
CA GLY A 241 21.71 5.29 -23.24
C GLY A 241 21.03 6.48 -23.90
N ALA A 242 19.77 6.33 -24.34
CA ALA A 242 18.97 7.42 -24.90
C ALA A 242 18.23 8.25 -23.83
N TRP A 243 18.23 7.80 -22.57
CA TRP A 243 17.60 8.54 -21.48
C TRP A 243 18.46 9.76 -21.14
N PRO A 244 17.88 10.95 -20.94
CA PRO A 244 18.64 12.16 -20.59
C PRO A 244 19.56 11.96 -19.37
N GLU A 245 19.10 11.20 -18.38
CA GLU A 245 19.79 10.94 -17.14
C GLU A 245 20.96 9.95 -17.30
N ALA A 246 21.08 9.24 -18.42
CA ALA A 246 22.20 8.33 -18.66
C ALA A 246 23.52 9.08 -18.98
N GLY A 247 23.44 10.34 -19.42
CA GLY A 247 24.59 11.09 -19.90
C GLY A 247 25.22 10.42 -21.14
N ALA A 248 26.49 9.99 -21.03
CA ALA A 248 27.20 9.30 -22.11
C ALA A 248 27.27 7.78 -21.92
N ALA A 249 26.65 7.24 -20.87
CA ALA A 249 26.69 5.81 -20.57
C ALA A 249 25.73 5.01 -21.47
N THR A 250 26.00 3.72 -21.65
CA THR A 250 25.19 2.80 -22.46
C THR A 250 24.99 1.47 -21.72
N GLY A 251 23.97 0.70 -22.10
CA GLY A 251 23.69 -0.62 -21.53
C GLY A 251 23.46 -0.58 -20.00
N LEU A 252 23.99 -1.55 -19.26
CA LEU A 252 23.88 -1.57 -17.79
C LEU A 252 24.43 -0.32 -17.10
N ALA A 253 25.53 0.23 -17.62
CA ALA A 253 26.13 1.44 -17.05
C ALA A 253 25.22 2.66 -17.22
N ALA A 254 24.39 2.70 -18.27
CA ALA A 254 23.35 3.72 -18.43
C ALA A 254 22.28 3.60 -17.35
N GLY A 255 21.79 2.39 -17.08
CA GLY A 255 20.85 2.14 -15.98
C GLY A 255 21.39 2.67 -14.64
N ASP A 256 22.65 2.38 -14.32
CA ASP A 256 23.29 2.88 -13.10
C ASP A 256 23.50 4.39 -13.13
N ALA A 257 23.82 4.99 -14.28
CA ALA A 257 23.93 6.44 -14.40
C ALA A 257 22.58 7.14 -14.14
N ILE A 258 21.49 6.61 -14.71
CA ILE A 258 20.12 7.11 -14.50
C ILE A 258 19.79 7.09 -13.01
N CYS A 259 19.96 5.93 -12.35
CA CYS A 259 19.69 5.79 -10.92
C CYS A 259 20.49 6.77 -10.05
N ARG A 260 21.80 6.90 -10.30
CA ARG A 260 22.66 7.79 -9.52
C ARG A 260 22.32 9.27 -9.74
N ASN A 261 22.01 9.65 -10.99
CA ASN A 261 21.69 11.04 -11.33
C ASN A 261 20.33 11.48 -10.77
N LEU A 262 19.32 10.61 -10.82
CA LEU A 262 18.02 10.87 -10.20
C LEU A 262 18.14 10.93 -8.67
N ALA A 263 18.88 9.98 -8.06
CA ALA A 263 19.16 10.00 -6.63
C ALA A 263 19.88 11.29 -6.21
N ALA A 264 20.86 11.75 -7.00
CA ALA A 264 21.57 13.01 -6.73
C ALA A 264 20.65 14.23 -6.85
N ALA A 265 19.79 14.28 -7.88
CA ALA A 265 18.83 15.36 -8.08
C ALA A 265 17.79 15.44 -6.96
N ALA A 266 17.41 14.29 -6.39
CA ALA A 266 16.55 14.18 -5.22
C ALA A 266 17.28 14.32 -3.87
N HIS A 267 18.59 14.61 -3.88
CA HIS A 267 19.41 14.70 -2.67
C HIS A 267 19.34 13.45 -1.76
N LEU A 268 19.17 12.27 -2.36
CA LEU A 268 19.23 11.01 -1.64
C LEU A 268 20.66 10.75 -1.14
N PRO A 269 20.83 10.11 0.03
CA PRO A 269 22.14 9.85 0.61
C PRO A 269 22.93 8.84 -0.24
N SER A 270 24.23 9.10 -0.39
CA SER A 270 25.16 8.27 -1.20
C SER A 270 24.63 8.00 -2.62
N PRO A 271 24.29 9.04 -3.39
CA PRO A 271 23.65 8.86 -4.70
C PRO A 271 24.53 8.04 -5.66
N GLU A 272 25.85 8.05 -5.49
CA GLU A 272 26.80 7.26 -6.27
C GLU A 272 26.72 5.75 -6.04
N ALA A 273 26.04 5.30 -4.98
CA ALA A 273 25.91 3.90 -4.61
C ALA A 273 24.73 3.18 -5.26
N PHE A 274 23.85 3.92 -5.94
CA PHE A 274 22.67 3.33 -6.56
C PHE A 274 23.02 2.56 -7.84
N VAL A 275 22.43 1.37 -7.96
CA VAL A 275 22.47 0.53 -9.15
C VAL A 275 21.06 0.20 -9.61
N ALA A 276 20.85 0.07 -10.92
CA ALA A 276 19.58 -0.36 -11.46
C ALA A 276 19.39 -1.88 -11.27
N TRP A 277 18.19 -2.31 -10.92
CA TRP A 277 17.79 -3.72 -10.93
C TRP A 277 17.57 -4.19 -12.37
N LEU A 278 18.67 -4.51 -13.05
CA LEU A 278 18.66 -4.99 -14.43
C LEU A 278 19.60 -6.18 -14.57
N SER A 279 19.21 -7.17 -15.35
CA SER A 279 20.10 -8.23 -15.80
C SER A 279 20.50 -8.03 -17.25
N THR A 280 21.67 -8.54 -17.60
CA THR A 280 22.04 -8.91 -18.97
C THR A 280 22.55 -10.35 -18.97
N ASP A 281 22.88 -10.90 -20.13
CA ASP A 281 23.73 -12.08 -20.18
C ASP A 281 25.20 -11.66 -20.29
N PRO A 282 26.08 -11.97 -19.30
CA PRO A 282 25.91 -12.92 -18.19
C PRO A 282 25.64 -12.28 -16.79
N VAL A 283 25.28 -11.01 -16.69
CA VAL A 283 25.16 -10.29 -15.40
C VAL A 283 23.74 -10.36 -14.83
N ALA A 284 23.53 -11.13 -13.77
CA ALA A 284 22.27 -11.16 -13.03
C ALA A 284 22.05 -9.88 -12.18
N ALA A 285 20.81 -9.38 -12.08
CA ALA A 285 20.44 -8.26 -11.22
C ALA A 285 20.77 -8.54 -9.74
N SER A 286 20.54 -9.77 -9.29
CA SER A 286 20.83 -10.19 -7.92
C SER A 286 22.32 -10.11 -7.56
N SER A 287 23.24 -10.30 -8.52
CA SER A 287 24.69 -10.22 -8.25
C SER A 287 25.19 -8.78 -8.12
N ARG A 288 24.38 -7.80 -8.51
CA ARG A 288 24.71 -6.36 -8.46
C ARG A 288 24.37 -5.73 -7.10
N LEU A 289 23.55 -6.40 -6.29
CA LEU A 289 23.33 -6.03 -4.89
C LEU A 289 24.46 -6.61 -4.03
N THR A 290 25.16 -5.74 -3.31
CA THR A 290 26.40 -6.08 -2.57
C THR A 290 26.22 -6.15 -1.06
N LEU A 291 25.09 -5.67 -0.55
CA LEU A 291 24.75 -5.72 0.87
C LEU A 291 23.92 -6.98 1.17
N GLU A 292 24.55 -7.97 1.79
CA GLU A 292 23.90 -9.26 2.05
C GLU A 292 22.88 -9.18 3.21
N ASP A 293 23.29 -8.63 4.36
CA ASP A 293 22.52 -8.63 5.62
C ASP A 293 21.85 -7.29 5.96
N THR A 294 21.81 -6.34 5.01
CA THR A 294 21.20 -5.03 5.24
C THR A 294 19.73 -5.05 4.83
N PRO A 295 18.79 -4.56 5.68
CA PRO A 295 17.41 -4.38 5.29
C PRO A 295 17.25 -3.44 4.09
N LEU A 296 16.24 -3.68 3.26
CA LEU A 296 15.91 -2.82 2.14
C LEU A 296 14.61 -2.07 2.41
N ARG A 297 14.59 -0.77 2.12
CA ARG A 297 13.44 0.11 2.34
C ARG A 297 13.23 1.03 1.15
N ARG A 298 11.99 1.40 0.91
CA ARG A 298 11.66 2.54 0.05
C ARG A 298 12.14 3.85 0.68
N VAL A 299 12.24 4.91 -0.13
CA VAL A 299 12.58 6.25 0.37
C VAL A 299 11.58 6.78 1.40
N ASP A 300 10.32 6.35 1.38
CA ASP A 300 9.32 6.71 2.40
C ASP A 300 9.49 5.93 3.73
N GLY A 301 10.50 5.06 3.82
CA GLY A 301 10.88 4.32 5.03
C GLY A 301 10.20 2.96 5.19
N PHE A 302 9.30 2.56 4.29
CA PHE A 302 8.63 1.26 4.37
C PHE A 302 9.53 0.11 3.91
N ARG A 303 9.51 -0.99 4.68
CA ARG A 303 10.37 -2.17 4.45
C ARG A 303 9.97 -2.95 3.20
N LEU A 304 10.96 -3.26 2.37
CA LEU A 304 10.85 -4.15 1.22
C LEU A 304 11.34 -5.56 1.55
N ALA A 305 12.46 -5.68 2.26
CA ALA A 305 12.99 -6.98 2.70
C ALA A 305 13.89 -6.80 3.92
N ASN A 306 14.09 -7.86 4.68
CA ASN A 306 15.01 -7.86 5.82
C ASN A 306 16.47 -7.99 5.40
N SER A 307 16.72 -8.54 4.22
CA SER A 307 18.05 -8.76 3.66
C SER A 307 17.94 -8.99 2.15
N LYS A 308 19.08 -9.04 1.46
CA LYS A 308 19.11 -9.46 0.05
C LYS A 308 18.55 -10.88 -0.09
N ALA A 309 18.98 -11.82 0.77
CA ALA A 309 18.50 -13.20 0.71
C ALA A 309 16.96 -13.27 0.83
N ASP A 310 16.36 -12.51 1.76
CA ASP A 310 14.91 -12.42 1.96
C ASP A 310 14.21 -11.91 0.69
N LEU A 311 14.72 -10.83 0.07
CA LEU A 311 14.18 -10.29 -1.17
C LEU A 311 14.18 -11.33 -2.30
N LEU A 312 15.26 -12.11 -2.44
CA LEU A 312 15.40 -13.09 -3.53
C LEU A 312 14.57 -14.36 -3.32
N THR A 313 14.26 -14.74 -2.08
CA THR A 313 13.49 -15.95 -1.78
C THR A 313 12.00 -15.69 -1.59
N SER A 314 11.65 -14.55 -1.00
CA SER A 314 10.30 -14.24 -0.53
C SER A 314 9.65 -13.09 -1.30
N GLY A 315 10.41 -12.43 -2.19
CA GLY A 315 9.94 -11.25 -2.92
C GLY A 315 9.89 -10.00 -2.05
N SER A 316 9.28 -8.94 -2.58
CA SER A 316 9.15 -7.67 -1.88
C SER A 316 8.01 -7.73 -0.85
N ALA A 317 8.28 -7.44 0.42
CA ALA A 317 7.28 -7.37 1.49
C ALA A 317 6.34 -6.17 1.37
N ASN A 318 6.59 -5.25 0.43
CA ASN A 318 5.75 -4.11 0.06
C ASN A 318 5.94 -3.81 -1.43
N THR A 319 5.02 -3.03 -1.98
CA THR A 319 5.09 -2.54 -3.35
C THR A 319 6.21 -1.50 -3.48
N LEU A 320 6.65 -1.19 -4.69
CA LEU A 320 7.80 -0.35 -5.04
C LEU A 320 7.40 0.95 -5.78
N HIS A 321 6.13 1.34 -5.72
CA HIS A 321 5.54 2.47 -6.46
C HIS A 321 5.83 3.86 -5.84
N VAL A 322 7.03 4.07 -5.31
CA VAL A 322 7.47 5.37 -4.77
C VAL A 322 8.74 5.78 -5.49
N ASP A 323 8.77 7.02 -5.97
CA ASP A 323 9.92 7.55 -6.70
C ASP A 323 11.01 8.16 -5.81
N GLU A 324 12.12 8.58 -6.43
CA GLU A 324 13.26 9.15 -5.71
C GLU A 324 12.90 10.45 -4.96
N GLN A 325 11.83 11.14 -5.35
CA GLN A 325 11.30 12.32 -4.64
C GLN A 325 10.29 11.95 -3.55
N GLY A 326 10.01 10.66 -3.34
CA GLY A 326 9.04 10.19 -2.36
C GLY A 326 7.59 10.31 -2.81
N GLN A 327 7.34 10.54 -4.10
CA GLN A 327 5.98 10.61 -4.64
C GLN A 327 5.43 9.22 -4.92
N TYR A 328 4.17 9.00 -4.56
CA TYR A 328 3.45 7.78 -4.91
C TYR A 328 3.04 7.83 -6.39
N LEU A 329 3.38 6.76 -7.11
CA LEU A 329 3.13 6.65 -8.54
C LEU A 329 1.71 6.09 -8.77
N ALA A 330 0.84 6.88 -9.39
CA ALA A 330 -0.54 6.47 -9.70
C ALA A 330 -0.69 5.56 -10.94
N GLN A 331 0.27 5.59 -11.86
CA GLN A 331 0.19 4.91 -13.15
C GLN A 331 1.58 4.55 -13.69
N LEU A 332 1.60 3.65 -14.70
CA LEU A 332 2.80 3.15 -15.36
C LEU A 332 3.82 2.58 -14.36
N ASN A 333 3.37 1.61 -13.57
CA ASN A 333 4.18 0.96 -12.54
C ASN A 333 5.07 -0.14 -13.11
N TRP A 334 5.38 -0.13 -14.41
CA TRP A 334 6.21 -1.15 -15.05
C TRP A 334 7.65 -0.66 -15.11
N HIS A 335 8.59 -1.55 -14.84
CA HIS A 335 10.00 -1.23 -14.90
C HIS A 335 10.80 -2.32 -15.60
N TRP A 336 11.78 -1.93 -16.39
CA TRP A 336 12.69 -2.87 -17.02
C TRP A 336 13.45 -3.68 -15.96
N SER A 337 13.62 -4.98 -16.20
CA SER A 337 14.35 -5.87 -15.29
C SER A 337 15.27 -6.86 -16.02
N GLY A 338 14.84 -7.43 -17.14
CA GLY A 338 15.56 -8.53 -17.82
C GLY A 338 15.78 -9.76 -16.93
N SER A 339 15.00 -9.90 -15.86
CA SER A 339 15.29 -10.79 -14.73
C SER A 339 14.10 -11.68 -14.40
N PHE A 340 14.37 -12.85 -13.83
CA PHE A 340 13.36 -13.65 -13.11
C PHE A 340 13.12 -13.11 -11.69
N GLY A 341 12.14 -13.68 -10.97
CA GLY A 341 11.77 -13.26 -9.60
C GLY A 341 12.94 -13.21 -8.62
N GLY A 342 13.84 -14.20 -8.66
CA GLY A 342 15.06 -14.26 -7.84
C GLY A 342 16.24 -13.44 -8.39
N GLY A 343 16.01 -12.58 -9.39
CA GLY A 343 17.02 -11.68 -9.96
C GLY A 343 18.07 -12.31 -10.86
N SER A 344 17.93 -13.59 -11.24
CA SER A 344 18.76 -14.19 -12.30
C SER A 344 18.34 -13.67 -13.68
N SER A 345 19.30 -13.54 -14.62
CA SER A 345 19.00 -13.11 -15.98
C SER A 345 17.98 -14.02 -16.66
N SER A 346 17.02 -13.43 -17.37
CA SER A 346 16.12 -14.14 -18.27
C SER A 346 16.64 -14.24 -19.70
N GLY A 347 17.66 -13.44 -20.05
CA GLY A 347 18.18 -13.27 -21.40
C GLY A 347 17.36 -12.30 -22.28
N ILE A 348 16.19 -11.83 -21.83
CA ILE A 348 15.33 -10.89 -22.56
C ILE A 348 15.56 -9.48 -22.02
N ASN A 349 16.51 -8.76 -22.62
CA ASN A 349 17.09 -7.54 -22.02
C ASN A 349 17.39 -6.44 -23.04
N CYS A 350 16.61 -6.32 -24.12
CA CYS A 350 16.76 -5.26 -25.12
C CYS A 350 18.19 -5.14 -25.68
N ASP A 351 18.76 -6.27 -26.09
CA ASP A 351 20.14 -6.38 -26.57
C ASP A 351 21.14 -5.73 -25.60
N GLY A 352 21.11 -6.18 -24.34
CA GLY A 352 21.96 -5.62 -23.30
C GLY A 352 21.64 -4.16 -22.97
N TRP A 353 20.38 -3.78 -23.09
CA TRP A 353 19.83 -2.44 -22.85
C TRP A 353 20.34 -1.37 -23.80
N THR A 354 20.50 -1.74 -25.06
CA THR A 354 20.96 -0.85 -26.15
C THR A 354 19.98 -0.74 -27.31
N SER A 355 18.94 -1.58 -27.35
CA SER A 355 17.91 -1.54 -28.38
C SER A 355 16.65 -0.80 -27.93
N SER A 356 16.08 -0.03 -28.84
CA SER A 356 14.72 0.52 -28.75
C SER A 356 13.86 0.03 -29.94
N ASP A 357 14.29 -1.03 -30.62
CA ASP A 357 13.56 -1.59 -31.76
C ASP A 357 12.25 -2.25 -31.26
N PRO A 358 11.11 -2.04 -31.93
CA PRO A 358 9.87 -2.76 -31.61
C PRO A 358 9.92 -4.27 -31.87
N GLY A 359 10.94 -4.78 -32.56
CA GLY A 359 11.18 -6.21 -32.79
C GLY A 359 12.01 -6.91 -31.70
N ASP A 360 12.66 -6.14 -30.82
CA ASP A 360 13.38 -6.66 -29.66
C ASP A 360 12.51 -6.53 -28.42
N ASP A 361 12.66 -7.48 -27.50
CA ASP A 361 11.90 -7.52 -26.24
C ASP A 361 12.80 -7.33 -25.01
N GLY A 362 12.21 -6.75 -23.97
CA GLY A 362 12.76 -6.70 -22.63
C GLY A 362 11.77 -7.28 -21.62
N ASP A 363 12.26 -8.01 -20.63
CA ASP A 363 11.43 -8.39 -19.48
C ASP A 363 11.29 -7.22 -18.51
N TYR A 364 10.10 -7.12 -17.91
CA TYR A 364 9.76 -6.10 -16.94
C TYR A 364 9.09 -6.68 -15.70
N GLY A 365 9.25 -5.99 -14.58
CA GLY A 365 8.51 -6.21 -13.33
C GLY A 365 7.46 -5.13 -13.09
N VAL A 366 6.62 -5.32 -12.07
CA VAL A 366 5.57 -4.37 -11.69
C VAL A 366 5.76 -3.84 -10.26
N SER A 367 5.86 -2.52 -10.12
CA SER A 367 6.11 -1.83 -8.85
C SER A 367 4.88 -1.76 -7.94
N ASP A 368 3.69 -2.15 -8.39
CA ASP A 368 2.47 -2.11 -7.57
C ASP A 368 2.08 -3.45 -6.93
N PHE A 369 3.00 -4.44 -6.96
CA PHE A 369 2.79 -5.80 -6.47
C PHE A 369 3.78 -6.13 -5.31
N ALA A 370 3.28 -6.68 -4.21
CA ALA A 370 4.07 -7.24 -3.10
C ALA A 370 3.90 -8.77 -2.95
N TYR A 371 4.79 -9.43 -2.21
CA TYR A 371 4.75 -10.84 -1.79
C TYR A 371 4.85 -11.89 -2.92
N GLY A 372 5.33 -11.48 -4.09
CA GLY A 372 5.43 -12.35 -5.27
C GLY A 372 6.73 -12.16 -6.06
N ALA A 373 6.85 -12.83 -7.20
CA ALA A 373 7.97 -12.67 -8.14
C ALA A 373 7.74 -11.54 -9.15
N GLU A 374 6.48 -11.12 -9.28
CA GLU A 374 5.96 -10.18 -10.27
C GLU A 374 6.60 -8.79 -10.15
N TRP A 375 7.08 -8.44 -8.95
CA TRP A 375 7.84 -7.20 -8.78
C TRP A 375 9.11 -7.18 -9.61
N SER A 376 9.74 -8.33 -9.92
CA SER A 376 10.96 -8.41 -10.74
C SER A 376 10.67 -8.99 -12.12
N ALA A 377 9.71 -9.91 -12.23
CA ALA A 377 9.43 -10.67 -13.43
C ALA A 377 7.93 -10.83 -13.62
N PHE A 378 7.34 -9.99 -14.46
CA PHE A 378 5.95 -10.09 -14.85
C PHE A 378 5.84 -10.70 -16.25
N TRP A 379 6.10 -9.92 -17.31
CA TRP A 379 6.07 -10.32 -18.73
C TRP A 379 7.21 -9.66 -19.53
N SER A 380 7.25 -9.91 -20.83
CA SER A 380 8.06 -9.18 -21.80
C SER A 380 7.25 -8.12 -22.54
N THR A 381 7.91 -7.09 -23.04
CA THR A 381 7.32 -6.06 -23.90
C THR A 381 8.36 -5.50 -24.86
N PRO A 382 7.95 -4.95 -26.03
CA PRO A 382 8.91 -4.41 -27.00
C PRO A 382 9.77 -3.31 -26.40
N CYS A 383 11.05 -3.28 -26.75
CA CYS A 383 12.04 -2.34 -26.23
C CYS A 383 11.76 -0.88 -26.60
N SER A 384 10.86 -0.64 -27.56
CA SER A 384 10.34 0.69 -27.88
C SER A 384 9.41 1.29 -26.80
N GLN A 385 8.88 0.48 -25.88
CA GLN A 385 7.99 0.95 -24.81
C GLN A 385 8.72 1.78 -23.77
N SER A 386 8.04 2.77 -23.19
CA SER A 386 8.60 3.62 -22.14
C SER A 386 8.22 3.10 -20.75
N LEU A 387 9.20 2.52 -20.03
CA LEU A 387 9.05 1.96 -18.69
C LEU A 387 10.01 2.66 -17.72
N ARG A 388 9.85 2.42 -16.42
CA ARG A 388 10.72 2.92 -15.34
C ARG A 388 11.94 2.02 -15.14
N LEU A 389 12.81 2.41 -14.22
CA LEU A 389 13.79 1.52 -13.58
C LEU A 389 13.47 1.38 -12.09
N LEU A 390 13.96 0.30 -11.47
CA LEU A 390 14.11 0.22 -10.02
C LEU A 390 15.58 0.44 -9.67
N CYS A 391 15.83 1.28 -8.67
CA CYS A 391 17.16 1.67 -8.24
C CYS A 391 17.40 1.24 -6.80
N PHE A 392 18.48 0.50 -6.55
CA PHE A 392 18.85 -0.03 -5.24
C PHE A 392 20.19 0.54 -4.80
N SER A 393 20.27 1.03 -3.56
CA SER A 393 21.52 1.49 -2.96
C SER A 393 22.38 0.31 -2.50
N ASN A 394 23.67 0.35 -2.84
CA ASN A 394 24.70 -0.51 -2.26
C ASN A 394 25.37 0.10 -1.01
N ARG A 395 24.70 1.07 -0.36
CA ARG A 395 25.11 1.66 0.91
C ARG A 395 23.97 1.62 1.91
N GLU A 396 24.29 1.20 3.12
CA GLU A 396 23.41 1.35 4.27
C GLU A 396 23.34 2.81 4.68
N VAL A 397 22.11 3.31 4.83
CA VAL A 397 21.83 4.65 5.29
C VAL A 397 21.46 4.58 6.77
N LEU A 398 22.39 4.99 7.63
CA LEU A 398 22.20 4.93 9.09
C LEU A 398 21.11 5.88 9.58
N PHE A 399 21.01 7.06 8.95
CA PHE A 399 20.01 8.07 9.24
C PHE A 399 19.77 8.93 8.01
N TRP A 400 18.50 9.17 7.70
CA TRP A 400 18.07 10.18 6.75
C TRP A 400 16.64 10.57 7.12
N ASP A 401 16.40 11.86 7.32
CA ASP A 401 15.11 12.39 7.74
C ASP A 401 14.21 12.79 6.55
N GLY A 402 14.78 12.86 5.34
CA GLY A 402 14.07 13.26 4.12
C GLY A 402 13.61 14.71 4.16
N PHE A 403 14.25 15.55 4.98
CA PHE A 403 13.91 16.97 5.13
C PHE A 403 13.91 17.69 3.77
N ASP A 404 14.93 17.42 2.97
CA ASP A 404 15.12 18.03 1.65
C ASP A 404 14.08 17.60 0.61
N LEU A 405 13.27 16.56 0.88
CA LEU A 405 12.21 16.10 -0.03
C LEU A 405 10.82 16.61 0.32
N SER A 406 10.53 16.82 1.61
CA SER A 406 9.15 17.02 2.08
C SER A 406 8.89 18.36 2.75
N GLU A 407 9.95 19.12 3.07
CA GLU A 407 9.90 20.29 3.97
C GLU A 407 9.15 20.02 5.29
N ASN A 408 8.89 18.74 5.62
CA ASN A 408 7.99 18.37 6.69
C ASN A 408 8.73 18.32 8.03
N THR A 409 8.60 19.41 8.79
CA THR A 409 9.20 19.57 10.12
C THR A 409 8.58 18.69 11.21
N GLU A 410 7.48 17.97 10.94
CA GLU A 410 6.80 17.10 11.93
C GLU A 410 7.63 15.87 12.32
N ARG A 411 8.70 15.55 11.55
CA ARG A 411 9.65 14.47 11.87
C ARG A 411 10.68 14.86 12.94
N TRP A 412 10.66 16.11 13.42
CA TRP A 412 11.47 16.50 14.56
C TRP A 412 10.96 15.74 15.79
N SER A 413 11.86 15.07 16.51
CA SER A 413 11.55 14.69 17.88
C SER A 413 11.17 15.96 18.63
N ALA A 414 9.93 16.05 19.11
CA ALA A 414 9.48 17.09 20.03
C ALA A 414 10.23 17.09 21.39
N VAL A 415 11.35 16.36 21.48
CA VAL A 415 12.23 16.30 22.62
C VAL A 415 13.45 17.15 22.30
N THR A 416 13.32 18.46 22.53
CA THR A 416 14.50 19.28 22.86
C THR A 416 15.15 18.70 24.13
N PRO A 417 16.49 18.56 24.18
CA PRO A 417 17.20 18.13 25.39
C PRO A 417 16.88 18.93 26.64
#